data_AF-A0A852WEH0-F1
#
_entry.id   AF-A0A852WEH0-F1
#
_cell.length_a   1.000
_cell.length_b   1.000
_cell.length_c   1.000
_cell.angle_alpha   90.00
_cell.angle_beta   90.00
_cell.angle_gamma   90.00
#
_symmetry.space_group_name_H-M   'P 1'
#
loop_
_entity.id
_entity.type
_entity.pdbx_description
1 polymer ?
#
loop_
_entity_poly.entity_id
_entity_poly.type
_entity_poly.pdbx_seq_one_letter_code
_entity_poly.pdbx_strand_id
1 'polypeptide(L)'
;MATPTRPTDQDPDWADQLADHLGPGCFPATHDRLVAILSTRHAPSHLLWRLAALPRAREFSSLAELLEHLGQTDGPSGPRTSTDPS
;
A
#
# COMPACT_ATOMS: atom_id res chain seq x y z
N MET A 1 -12.43 36.29 -5.76
CA MET A 1 -12.07 35.39 -4.65
C MET A 1 -11.80 34.02 -5.26
N ALA A 2 -10.54 33.61 -5.36
CA ALA A 2 -10.16 32.33 -5.96
C ALA A 2 -10.34 31.21 -4.93
N THR A 3 -11.05 30.16 -5.33
CA THR A 3 -11.29 28.94 -4.57
C THR A 3 -9.96 28.26 -4.20
N PRO A 4 -9.79 27.75 -2.97
CA PRO A 4 -8.63 26.94 -2.65
C PRO A 4 -8.75 25.62 -3.41
N THR A 5 -7.87 25.42 -4.40
CA THR A 5 -7.60 24.11 -4.97
C THR A 5 -7.05 23.26 -3.83
N ARG A 6 -7.89 22.44 -3.18
CA ARG A 6 -7.38 21.36 -2.33
C ARG A 6 -6.54 20.48 -3.26
N PRO A 7 -5.22 20.36 -3.09
CA PRO A 7 -4.50 19.29 -3.74
C PRO A 7 -5.20 18.01 -3.30
N THR A 8 -5.73 17.27 -4.26
CA THR A 8 -6.39 15.99 -4.02
C THR A 8 -5.37 15.09 -3.34
N ASP A 9 -5.58 14.91 -2.04
CA ASP A 9 -4.86 14.04 -1.11
C ASP A 9 -5.14 12.58 -1.46
N GLN A 10 -4.75 12.18 -2.66
CA GLN A 10 -4.74 10.80 -3.07
C GLN A 10 -3.41 10.63 -3.78
N ASP A 11 -2.63 9.68 -3.29
CA ASP A 11 -1.44 9.17 -3.93
C ASP A 11 -1.91 7.93 -4.74
N PRO A 12 -2.69 8.02 -5.85
CA PRO A 12 -3.10 6.83 -6.61
C PRO A 12 -1.91 6.19 -7.34
N ASP A 13 -0.80 6.92 -7.45
CA ASP A 13 0.35 6.54 -8.26
C ASP A 13 1.07 5.28 -7.72
N TRP A 14 1.08 5.05 -6.40
CA TRP A 14 1.80 3.89 -5.85
C TRP A 14 1.15 2.55 -6.19
N ALA A 15 -0.19 2.50 -6.34
CA ALA A 15 -0.90 1.27 -6.67
C ALA A 15 -0.62 0.86 -8.12
N ASP A 16 -0.66 1.83 -9.03
CA ASP A 16 -0.28 1.64 -10.43
C ASP A 16 1.21 1.29 -10.58
N GLN A 17 2.11 1.95 -9.83
CA GLN A 17 3.53 1.59 -9.82
C GLN A 17 3.77 0.17 -9.29
N LEU A 18 3.06 -0.26 -8.24
CA LEU A 18 3.13 -1.65 -7.77
C LEU A 18 2.64 -2.61 -8.85
N ALA A 19 1.57 -2.28 -9.57
CA ALA A 19 1.04 -3.11 -10.65
C ALA A 19 2.04 -3.26 -11.81
N ASP A 20 2.73 -2.18 -12.17
CA ASP A 20 3.75 -2.18 -13.23
C ASP A 20 4.95 -3.08 -12.85
N HIS A 21 5.38 -3.02 -11.59
CA HIS A 21 6.48 -3.85 -11.10
C HIS A 21 6.07 -5.30 -10.79
N LEU A 22 4.87 -5.51 -10.22
CA LEU A 22 4.33 -6.79 -9.78
C LEU A 22 3.25 -7.26 -10.76
N GLY A 23 3.69 -7.84 -11.86
CA GLY A 23 2.76 -8.46 -12.81
C GLY A 23 1.96 -9.62 -12.19
N PRO A 24 0.83 -10.01 -12.80
CA PRO A 24 -0.06 -11.07 -12.28
C PRO A 24 0.63 -12.44 -12.15
N GLY A 25 1.69 -12.70 -12.91
CA GLY A 25 2.49 -13.92 -12.81
C GLY A 25 3.45 -13.98 -11.61
N CYS A 26 3.55 -12.91 -10.81
CA CYS A 26 4.36 -12.91 -9.59
C CYS A 26 3.67 -13.61 -8.42
N PHE A 27 2.35 -13.80 -8.52
CA PHE A 27 1.51 -14.37 -7.46
C PHE A 27 1.29 -15.88 -7.66
N PRO A 28 1.16 -16.66 -6.57
CA PRO A 28 1.17 -16.25 -5.17
C PRO A 28 2.56 -15.83 -4.67
N ALA A 29 2.61 -14.80 -3.82
CA ALA A 29 3.84 -14.24 -3.27
C ALA A 29 3.70 -13.85 -1.80
N THR A 30 4.74 -14.16 -1.03
CA THR A 30 4.93 -13.68 0.33
C THR A 30 5.60 -12.31 0.33
N HIS A 31 5.53 -11.59 1.47
CA HIS A 31 6.22 -10.32 1.66
C HIS A 31 7.69 -10.36 1.18
N ASP A 32 8.45 -11.39 1.58
CA ASP A 32 9.87 -11.50 1.22
C ASP A 32 10.07 -11.58 -0.30
N ARG A 33 9.24 -12.38 -0.98
CA ARG A 33 9.26 -12.50 -2.44
C ARG A 33 8.90 -11.17 -3.12
N LEU A 34 7.91 -10.44 -2.61
CA LEU A 34 7.52 -9.13 -3.13
C LEU A 34 8.66 -8.11 -2.98
N VAL A 35 9.29 -8.06 -1.80
CA VAL A 35 10.46 -7.19 -1.54
C VAL A 35 11.64 -7.55 -2.44
N ALA A 36 11.90 -8.85 -2.64
CA ALA A 36 12.95 -9.31 -3.54
C ALA A 36 12.69 -8.89 -5.00
N ILE A 37 11.45 -9.02 -5.47
CA ILE A 37 11.06 -8.60 -6.83
C ILE A 37 11.20 -7.08 -6.99
N LEU A 38 10.67 -6.30 -6.04
CA LEU A 38 10.80 -4.84 -6.05
C LEU A 38 12.27 -4.40 -6.00
N SER A 39 13.10 -5.04 -5.17
CA SER A 39 14.53 -4.75 -5.08
C SER A 39 15.25 -5.07 -6.38
N THR A 40 14.93 -6.21 -7.02
CA THR A 40 15.51 -6.62 -8.31
C THR A 40 15.11 -5.67 -9.44
N ARG A 41 13.89 -5.11 -9.37
CA ARG A 41 13.36 -4.16 -10.37
C ARG A 41 13.72 -2.71 -10.08
N HIS A 42 14.57 -2.45 -9.07
CA HIS A 42 14.93 -1.10 -8.64
C HIS A 42 13.71 -0.21 -8.36
N ALA A 43 12.68 -0.81 -7.76
CA ALA A 43 11.49 -0.09 -7.37
C ALA A 43 11.84 1.04 -6.38
N PRO A 44 11.14 2.17 -6.44
CA PRO A 44 11.42 3.30 -5.59
C PRO A 44 11.13 2.97 -4.11
N SER A 45 11.93 3.56 -3.22
CA SER A 45 11.96 3.17 -1.80
C SER A 45 10.61 3.33 -1.09
N HIS A 46 9.74 4.26 -1.51
CA HIS A 46 8.42 4.43 -0.92
C HIS A 46 7.53 3.18 -1.09
N LEU A 47 7.67 2.43 -2.20
CA LEU A 47 6.96 1.17 -2.39
C LEU A 47 7.46 0.09 -1.43
N LEU A 48 8.78 0.03 -1.21
CA LEU A 48 9.38 -0.88 -0.23
C LEU A 48 8.91 -0.55 1.20
N TRP A 49 8.80 0.73 1.55
CA TRP A 49 8.25 1.17 2.82
C TRP A 49 6.79 0.76 3.00
N ARG A 50 5.96 0.88 1.95
CA ARG A 50 4.57 0.39 1.98
C ARG A 50 4.51 -1.11 2.21
N LEU A 51 5.35 -1.90 1.53
CA LEU A 51 5.43 -3.35 1.79
C LEU A 51 5.90 -3.68 3.20
N ALA A 52 6.78 -2.88 3.80
CA ALA A 52 7.30 -3.14 5.14
C ALA A 52 6.20 -3.12 6.23
N ALA A 53 5.06 -2.48 5.98
CA ALA A 53 3.89 -2.49 6.85
C ALA A 53 3.08 -3.80 6.77
N LEU A 54 3.33 -4.64 5.77
CA LEU A 54 2.60 -5.88 5.57
C LEU A 54 3.06 -7.00 6.52
N PRO A 55 2.14 -7.92 6.88
CA PRO A 55 2.49 -9.09 7.65
C PRO A 55 3.40 -10.04 6.86
N ARG A 56 4.60 -10.31 7.38
CA ARG A 56 5.61 -11.17 6.73
C ARG A 56 5.18 -12.62 6.55
N ALA A 57 4.28 -13.10 7.40
CA ALA A 57 3.76 -14.47 7.37
C ALA A 57 2.57 -14.65 6.42
N ARG A 58 2.08 -13.57 5.79
CA ARG A 58 0.95 -13.63 4.86
C ARG A 58 1.45 -13.84 3.43
N GLU A 59 0.82 -14.79 2.75
CA GLU A 59 0.91 -14.95 1.31
C GLU A 59 -0.27 -14.25 0.66
N PHE A 60 0.01 -13.50 -0.39
CA PHE A 60 -1.02 -12.85 -1.21
C PHE A 60 -1.21 -13.68 -2.47
N SER A 61 -2.47 -13.98 -2.78
CA SER A 61 -2.82 -14.80 -3.95
C SER A 61 -2.90 -13.98 -5.23
N SER A 62 -3.05 -12.65 -5.11
CA SER A 62 -3.18 -11.75 -6.25
C SER A 62 -2.77 -10.32 -5.92
N LEU A 63 -2.48 -9.54 -6.96
CA LEU A 63 -2.19 -8.11 -6.83
C LEU A 63 -3.34 -7.33 -6.19
N ALA A 64 -4.59 -7.66 -6.53
CA ALA A 64 -5.77 -7.00 -5.97
C ALA A 64 -5.85 -7.18 -4.44
N GLU A 65 -5.58 -8.39 -3.94
CA GLU A 65 -5.55 -8.68 -2.50
C GLU A 65 -4.45 -7.86 -1.79
N LEU A 66 -3.28 -7.74 -2.40
CA LEU A 66 -2.17 -6.95 -1.88
C LEU A 66 -2.54 -5.46 -1.79
N LEU A 67 -3.09 -4.89 -2.87
CA LEU A 67 -3.46 -3.48 -2.94
C LEU A 67 -4.59 -3.14 -1.96
N GLU A 68 -5.59 -4.01 -1.83
CA GLU A 68 -6.69 -3.84 -0.86
C GLU A 68 -6.15 -3.78 0.58
N HIS A 69 -5.22 -4.68 0.92
CA HIS A 69 -4.62 -4.69 2.25
C HIS A 69 -3.76 -3.45 2.53
N LEU A 70 -2.97 -3.02 1.55
CA LEU A 70 -2.17 -1.79 1.66
C LEU A 70 -3.06 -0.54 1.81
N GLY A 71 -4.17 -0.46 1.07
CA GLY A 71 -5.14 0.63 1.20
C GLY A 71 -5.82 0.68 2.59
N GLN A 72 -6.02 -0.47 3.24
CA GLN A 72 -6.52 -0.53 4.62
C GLN A 72 -5.47 -0.09 5.65
N THR A 73 -4.17 -0.25 5.34
CA THR A 73 -3.07 0.09 6.25
C THR A 73 -2.73 1.60 6.23
N ASP A 74 -2.98 2.25 5.10
CA ASP A 74 -2.82 3.70 4.88
C ASP A 74 -3.99 4.52 5.49
N GLY A 75 -5.13 3.86 5.74
CA GLY A 75 -6.30 4.48 6.36
C GLY A 75 -6.04 4.99 7.78
N PRO A 76 -6.60 6.14 8.18
CA PRO A 76 -6.30 6.77 9.46
C PRO A 76 -6.66 5.81 10.59
N SER A 77 -5.63 5.34 11.28
CA SER A 77 -5.79 4.81 12.63
C SER A 77 -6.46 5.88 13.49
N GLY A 78 -7.75 5.65 13.76
CA GLY A 78 -8.48 6.26 14.85
C GLY A 78 -9.95 6.56 14.55
N PRO A 79 -10.91 5.72 14.98
CA PRO A 79 -12.05 6.29 15.66
C PRO A 79 -11.49 6.92 16.94
N ARG A 80 -11.20 8.22 16.90
CA ARG A 80 -11.16 9.02 18.12
C ARG A 80 -12.61 9.19 18.60
N THR A 81 -13.28 8.09 18.91
CA THR A 81 -14.39 8.15 19.87
C THR A 81 -13.72 8.35 21.22
N SER A 82 -13.33 9.61 21.46
CA SER A 82 -13.32 10.16 22.81
C SER A 82 -14.78 10.15 23.24
N THR A 83 -15.28 8.97 23.58
CA THR A 83 -16.37 8.85 24.54
C THR A 83 -15.70 9.19 25.86
N ASP A 84 -15.74 10.47 26.17
CA ASP A 84 -15.62 10.98 27.52
C ASP A 84 -16.98 10.77 28.19
N PRO A 85 -17.12 9.88 29.18
CA PRO A 85 -18.24 9.92 30.08
C PRO A 85 -17.82 10.60 31.40
N SER A 86 -18.60 11.62 31.76
CA SER A 86 -18.79 12.23 33.10
C SER A 86 -18.10 13.56 33.36
#